data_AF-A0A2V8QQ25-F1
#
_entry.id   AF-A0A2V8QQ25-F1
#
_cell.length_a   1.000
_cell.length_b   1.000
_cell.length_c   1.000
_cell.angle_alpha   90.00
_cell.angle_beta   90.00
_cell.angle_gamma   90.00
#
_symmetry.space_group_name_H-M   'P 1'
#
loop_
_entity.id
_entity.type
_entity.pdbx_description
1 polymer ?
#
loop_
_entity_poly.entity_id
_entity_poly.type
_entity_poly.pdbx_seq_one_letter_code
_entity_poly.pdbx_strand_id
1 'polypeptide(L)' 'QREFSLSEKMRFQFRAEFFNALNHTNLGTPNRFVNTPQFGTITEAATPGREVQLGARLSF' A
#
# COMPACT_ATOMS: atom_id res chain seq x y z
N GLN A 1 -11.21 1.59 9.63
CA GLN A 1 -10.81 1.88 11.02
C GLN A 1 -12.02 1.68 11.93
N ARG A 2 -11.85 1.00 13.06
CA ARG A 2 -12.92 0.69 14.01
C ARG A 2 -12.47 1.00 15.43
N GLU A 3 -13.36 1.55 16.23
CA GLU A 3 -13.13 1.83 17.65
C GLU A 3 -13.96 0.88 18.52
N PHE A 4 -13.36 0.47 19.64
CA PHE A 4 -13.92 -0.42 20.64
C PHE A 4 -13.79 0.26 22.01
N SER A 5 -14.92 0.41 22.71
CA SER A 5 -14.92 0.88 24.09
C SER A 5 -14.66 -0.31 25.01
N LEU A 6 -13.49 -0.35 25.66
CA LEU A 6 -13.13 -1.41 26.61
C LEU A 6 -13.64 -1.11 28.01
N SER A 7 -13.64 0.17 28.41
CA SER A 7 -14.21 0.67 29.67
C SER A 7 -14.66 2.12 29.51
N GLU A 8 -15.29 2.71 30.52
CA GLU A 8 -15.73 4.13 30.48
C GLU A 8 -14.59 5.12 30.17
N LYS A 9 -13.34 4.75 30.47
CA LYS A 9 -12.15 5.58 30.23
C LYS A 9 -11.23 5.04 29.14
N MET A 10 -11.32 3.75 28.80
CA MET A 10 -10.40 3.12 27.84
C MET A 10 -11.03 2.91 26.46
N ARG A 11 -10.36 3.44 25.43
CA ARG A 11 -10.73 3.31 24.02
C ARG A 11 -9.63 2.62 23.23
N PHE A 12 -10.00 1.59 22.47
CA PHE A 12 -9.10 0.89 21.56
C PHE A 12 -9.51 1.13 20.12
N GLN A 13 -8.59 1.58 19.30
CA GLN A 13 -8.79 1.80 17.88
C GLN A 13 -7.93 0.82 17.09
N PHE A 14 -8.56 0.11 16.17
CA PHE A 14 -7.89 -0.77 15.22
C PHE A 14 -8.09 -0.27 13.79
N ARG A 15 -7.01 -0.26 13.02
CA ARG A 15 -6.98 0.14 11.61
C ARG A 15 -6.27 -0.96 10.81
N ALA A 16 -6.90 -1.35 9.71
CA ALA A 16 -6.30 -2.16 8.68
C ALA A 16 -6.43 -1.41 7.36
N GLU A 17 -5.32 -1.28 6.65
CA GLU A 17 -5.22 -0.63 5.34
C GLU A 17 -4.59 -1.63 4.36
N PHE A 18 -5.18 -1.73 3.17
CA PHE A 18 -4.74 -2.63 2.12
C PHE A 18 -4.45 -1.81 0.88
N PHE A 19 -3.18 -1.72 0.50
CA PHE A 19 -2.75 -1.10 -0.75
C PHE A 19 -2.52 -2.18 -1.79
N ASN A 20 -3.03 -1.99 -2.99
CA ASN A 20 -3.00 -3.00 -4.05
C ASN A 20 -3.53 -4.37 -3.57
N ALA A 21 -4.71 -4.41 -2.95
CA ALA A 21 -5.28 -5.60 -2.32
C ALA A 21 -5.39 -6.82 -3.27
N LEU A 22 -5.66 -6.56 -4.56
CA LEU A 22 -5.76 -7.58 -5.60
C LEU A 22 -4.41 -7.90 -6.26
N ASN A 23 -3.32 -7.26 -5.83
CA ASN A 23 -1.98 -7.41 -6.39
C ASN A 23 -1.93 -7.20 -7.92
N HIS A 24 -2.66 -6.21 -8.42
CA HIS A 24 -2.61 -5.83 -9.83
C HIS A 24 -1.34 -5.00 -10.08
N THR A 25 -0.49 -5.47 -10.99
CA THR A 25 0.71 -4.75 -11.41
C THR A 25 0.33 -3.60 -12.33
N ASN A 26 0.51 -2.37 -11.85
CA ASN A 26 0.47 -1.19 -12.72
C ASN A 26 1.82 -1.02 -13.38
N LEU A 27 1.87 -1.18 -14.70
CA LEU A 27 3.10 -1.03 -15.47
C LEU A 27 3.60 0.43 -15.42
N GLY A 28 4.91 0.58 -15.23
CA GLY A 28 5.60 1.87 -15.25
C GLY A 28 5.72 2.46 -16.64
N THR A 29 6.50 3.53 -16.75
CA THR A 29 6.80 4.12 -18.05
C THR A 29 7.77 3.24 -18.83
N PRO A 30 7.60 3.09 -20.15
CA PRO A 30 8.60 2.46 -21.00
C PRO A 30 9.94 3.19 -20.93
N ASN A 31 11.04 2.48 -21.13
CA ASN A 31 12.36 3.08 -21.22
C ASN A 31 12.41 4.10 -22.37
N ARG A 32 12.79 5.33 -22.03
CA ARG A 32 12.76 6.51 -22.92
C ARG A 32 14.10 6.79 -23.60
N PHE A 33 15.15 6.06 -23.22
CA PHE A 33 16.50 6.26 -23.74
C PHE A 33 16.70 5.45 -25.02
N VAL A 34 16.60 6.14 -26.17
CA VAL A 34 16.72 5.57 -27.52
C VAL A 34 18.07 4.91 -27.81
N ASN A 35 19.10 5.24 -27.03
CA ASN A 35 20.45 4.69 -27.15
C ASN A 35 20.69 3.43 -26.29
N THR A 36 19.64 2.86 -25.69
CA THR A 36 19.72 1.63 -24.90
C THR A 36 18.97 0.48 -25.59
N PRO A 37 19.45 -0.78 -25.50
CA PRO A 37 18.74 -1.93 -26.05
C PRO A 37 17.31 -2.12 -25.50
N GLN A 38 17.01 -1.53 -24.35
CA GLN A 38 15.73 -1.64 -23.67
C GLN A 38 14.71 -0.57 -24.10
N PHE A 39 15.02 0.31 -25.06
CA PHE A 39 14.11 1.35 -25.53
C PHE A 39 12.71 0.80 -25.87
N GLY A 40 11.67 1.46 -25.36
CA GLY A 40 10.28 1.06 -25.59
C GLY A 40 9.79 -0.14 -24.77
N THR A 41 10.65 -0.78 -23.97
CA THR A 41 10.25 -1.86 -23.04
C THR A 41 9.92 -1.31 -21.66
N ILE A 42 9.00 -1.98 -20.96
CA ILE A 42 8.66 -1.67 -19.55
C ILE A 42 9.24 -2.76 -18.66
N THR A 43 10.14 -2.38 -17.76
CA THR A 43 10.81 -3.30 -16.82
C THR A 43 10.48 -3.02 -15.36
N GLU A 44 9.64 -2.02 -15.09
CA GLU A 44 9.35 -1.52 -13.75
C GLU A 44 7.85 -1.37 -13.54
N ALA A 45 7.42 -1.49 -12.29
CA ALA A 45 6.05 -1.19 -11.87
C ALA A 45 5.95 0.27 -11.40
N ALA A 46 4.85 0.94 -11.72
CA ALA A 46 4.59 2.33 -11.30
C ALA A 46 4.29 2.45 -9.80
N THR A 47 3.77 1.38 -9.20
CA THR A 47 3.39 1.32 -7.79
C THR A 47 3.95 0.06 -7.15
N PRO A 48 4.20 0.05 -5.82
CA PRO A 48 4.51 -1.16 -5.09
C PRO A 48 3.46 -2.26 -5.29
N GLY A 49 3.86 -3.50 -5.00
CA GLY A 49 2.95 -4.64 -4.94
C GLY A 49 1.93 -4.52 -3.81
N ARG A 50 1.22 -5.60 -3.51
CA ARG A 50 0.28 -5.64 -2.39
C ARG A 50 0.98 -5.35 -1.05
N GLU A 51 0.46 -4.36 -0.34
CA GLU A 51 0.92 -3.98 1.00
C GLU A 51 -0.27 -3.98 1.98
N VAL A 52 -0.03 -4.50 3.18
CA VAL A 52 -1.02 -4.53 4.26
C VAL A 52 -0.43 -3.83 5.46
N GLN A 53 -1.09 -2.78 5.91
CA GLN A 53 -0.69 -2.02 7.08
C GLN A 53 -1.73 -2.21 8.19
N LEU A 54 -1.25 -2.56 9.38
CA LEU A 54 -2.05 -2.75 10.57
C LEU A 54 -1.63 -1.74 11.63
N GLY A 55 -2.61 -1.06 12.21
CA GLY A 55 -2.40 -0.06 13.26
C GLY A 55 -3.33 -0.32 14.44
N ALA A 56 -2.80 -0.19 15.64
CA ALA A 56 -3.57 -0.27 16.87
C ALA A 56 -3.20 0.91 17.78
N ARG A 57 -4.21 1.52 18.40
CA ARG A 57 -4.04 2.61 19.37
C ARG A 57 -4.90 2.35 20.59
N LEU A 58 -4.29 2.43 21.77
CA LEU A 58 -4.99 2.42 23.06
C LEU A 58 -4.94 3.83 23.65
N SER A 59 -6.08 4.32 24.14
CA SER A 59 -6.20 5.61 24.85
C SER A 59 -6.92 5.37 26.19
N PHE A 60 -6.50 6.06 27.23
CA PHE A 60 -6.99 5.91 28.62
C PHE A 60 -7.13 7.27 29.32
#